data_AF-A0A2V8YK81-F1
#
_entry.id   AF-A0A2V8YK81-F1
#
_cell.length_a   1.000
_cell.length_b   1.000
_cell.length_c   1.000
_cell.angle_alpha   90.00
_cell.angle_beta   90.00
_cell.angle_gamma   90.00
#
_symmetry.space_group_name_H-M   'P 1'
#
loop_
_entity.id
_entity.type
_entity.pdbx_description
1 polymer ?
#
loop_
_entity_poly.entity_id
_entity_poly.type
_entity_poly.pdbx_seq_one_letter_code
_entity_poly.pdbx_strand_id
1 'polypeptide(L)'
;MDGATFNPETMEAFSSQRDGTLTVIKEKSPTGFEVEQTVQMMQSAKMLTLDEKTGHILLIGAEFTPPPPPASGEPPGRGTMVDSFTILVVGK
;
A
#
# COMPACT_ATOMS: atom_id res chain seq x y z
N MET A 1 5.81 0.21 -8.69
CA MET A 1 6.26 1.43 -8.00
C MET A 1 5.56 1.42 -6.66
N ASP A 2 6.30 1.67 -5.60
CA ASP A 2 5.81 1.79 -4.24
C ASP A 2 5.56 3.28 -3.98
N GLY A 3 4.52 3.64 -3.22
CA GLY A 3 4.14 5.02 -2.92
C GLY A 3 4.55 5.46 -1.52
N ALA A 4 4.83 6.75 -1.37
CA ALA A 4 5.01 7.39 -0.07
C ALA A 4 4.37 8.78 -0.05
N THR A 5 3.80 9.16 1.10
CA THR A 5 3.24 10.50 1.34
C THR A 5 3.46 10.92 2.79
N PHE A 6 3.27 12.20 3.09
CA PHE A 6 3.42 12.78 4.42
C PHE A 6 2.20 13.64 4.76
N ASN A 7 1.66 13.44 5.97
CA ASN A 7 0.63 14.28 6.54
C ASN A 7 1.28 15.27 7.52
N PRO A 8 1.37 16.57 7.19
CA PRO A 8 1.97 17.57 8.08
C PRO A 8 1.10 17.93 9.28
N GLU A 9 -0.21 17.64 9.25
CA GLU A 9 -1.09 17.90 10.38
C GLU A 9 -0.85 16.90 11.52
N THR A 10 -0.56 15.65 11.16
CA THR A 10 -0.30 14.59 12.13
C THR A 10 1.18 14.26 12.25
N MET A 11 2.06 14.80 11.41
CA MET A 11 3.49 14.46 11.36
C MET A 11 3.71 12.96 11.09
N GLU A 12 2.92 12.39 10.19
CA GLU A 12 2.97 10.97 9.82
C GLU A 12 3.41 10.79 8.38
N ALA A 13 4.41 9.95 8.16
CA ALA A 13 4.79 9.45 6.84
C ALA A 13 4.18 8.06 6.62
N PHE A 14 3.74 7.81 5.39
CA PHE A 14 3.12 6.56 4.98
C PHE A 14 3.90 5.98 3.81
N SER A 15 4.24 4.70 3.87
CA SER A 15 4.96 3.99 2.79
C SER A 15 4.30 2.65 2.49
N SER A 16 3.79 2.49 1.27
CA SER A 16 3.21 1.22 0.81
C SER A 16 4.29 0.34 0.17
N GLN A 17 4.31 -0.94 0.53
CA GLN A 17 5.39 -1.86 0.18
C GLN A 17 4.90 -3.00 -0.73
N ARG A 18 5.80 -3.55 -1.56
CA ARG A 18 5.50 -4.68 -2.46
C ARG A 18 5.00 -5.96 -1.74
N ASP A 19 5.36 -6.15 -0.48
CA ASP A 19 4.94 -7.29 0.34
C ASP A 19 3.50 -7.19 0.85
N GLY A 20 2.77 -6.11 0.51
CA GLY A 20 1.39 -5.91 0.91
C GLY A 20 1.26 -5.27 2.28
N THR A 21 2.24 -4.47 2.70
CA THR A 21 2.16 -3.69 3.94
C THR A 21 2.16 -2.18 3.68
N LEU A 22 1.50 -1.44 4.55
CA LEU A 22 1.60 0.01 4.67
C LEU A 22 2.27 0.32 6.02
N THR A 23 3.45 0.92 5.98
CA THR A 23 4.15 1.37 7.19
C THR A 23 3.77 2.82 7.48
N VAL A 24 3.36 3.08 8.71
CA VAL A 24 3.09 4.41 9.27
C VAL A 24 4.26 4.78 10.18
N ILE A 25 4.92 5.88 9.87
CA ILE A 25 6.07 6.39 10.60
C ILE A 25 5.70 7.73 11.21
N LYS A 26 5.89 7.88 12.52
CA LYS A 26 5.63 9.11 13.26
C LYS A 26 6.92 9.90 13.44
N GLU A 27 6.92 11.17 13.07
CA GLU A 27 7.96 12.12 13.48
C GLU A 27 7.65 12.61 14.90
N LYS A 28 8.57 12.34 15.84
CA LYS A 28 8.50 12.81 17.25
C LYS A 28 9.35 14.05 17.49
N SER A 29 10.34 14.29 16.64
CA SER A 29 11.21 15.47 16.64
C SER A 29 11.89 15.60 15.28
N PRO A 30 12.56 16.74 14.98
CA PRO A 30 13.22 16.94 13.68
C PRO A 30 14.27 15.88 13.29
N THR A 31 14.71 15.05 14.24
CA THR A 31 15.66 13.96 14.03
C THR A 31 15.16 12.62 14.59
N GLY A 32 13.93 12.56 15.09
CA GLY A 32 13.36 11.41 15.78
C GLY A 32 12.15 10.86 15.05
N PHE A 33 12.27 9.65 14.52
CA PHE A 33 11.22 8.96 13.78
C PHE A 33 11.04 7.55 14.34
N GLU A 34 9.79 7.12 14.47
CA GLU A 34 9.47 5.76 14.92
C GLU A 34 8.39 5.15 14.02
N VAL A 35 8.42 3.83 13.85
CA VAL A 35 7.30 3.12 13.24
C VAL A 35 6.16 3.12 14.25
N GLU A 36 5.08 3.83 13.95
CA GLU A 36 3.87 3.86 14.77
C GLU A 36 3.05 2.59 14.54
N GLN A 37 2.94 2.16 13.28
CA GLN A 37 2.16 0.98 12.90
C GLN A 37 2.60 0.37 11.56
N THR A 38 2.38 -0.92 11.41
CA THR A 38 2.38 -1.60 10.10
C THR A 38 1.00 -2.20 9.87
N VAL A 39 0.36 -1.83 8.77
CA VAL A 39 -0.98 -2.28 8.39
C VAL A 39 -0.89 -3.25 7.22
N GLN A 40 -1.62 -4.36 7.30
CA GLN A 40 -1.74 -5.27 6.16
C GLN A 40 -2.69 -4.67 5.12
N MET A 41 -2.26 -4.64 3.87
CA MET A 41 -3.04 -4.18 2.72
C MET A 41 -3.08 -5.24 1.62
N MET A 42 -3.87 -4.97 0.58
CA MET A 42 -3.86 -5.78 -0.62
C MET A 42 -2.49 -5.72 -1.29
N GLN A 43 -1.89 -6.88 -1.61
CA GLN A 43 -0.53 -6.95 -2.18
C GLN A 43 -0.37 -6.19 -3.52
N SER A 44 -1.45 -6.01 -4.26
CA SER A 44 -1.46 -5.21 -5.49
C SER A 44 -1.56 -3.71 -5.26
N ALA A 45 -1.93 -3.25 -4.06
CA ALA A 45 -2.23 -1.86 -3.73
C ALA A 45 -0.98 -1.03 -3.39
N LYS A 46 -0.10 -0.83 -4.36
CA LYS A 46 1.24 -0.23 -4.15
C LYS A 46 1.31 1.27 -4.39
N MET A 47 0.24 1.85 -4.93
CA MET A 47 0.16 3.29 -5.19
C MET A 47 -0.85 3.89 -4.22
N LEU A 48 -0.46 4.99 -3.59
CA LEU A 48 -1.23 5.65 -2.55
C LEU A 48 -1.32 7.17 -2.76
N THR A 49 -2.30 7.78 -2.11
CA THR A 49 -2.37 9.23 -1.90
C THR A 49 -2.99 9.54 -0.53
N LEU A 50 -2.77 10.77 -0.05
CA LEU A 50 -3.38 11.29 1.17
C LEU A 50 -4.62 12.12 0.79
N ASP A 51 -5.77 11.80 1.37
CA ASP A 51 -6.90 12.72 1.40
C ASP A 51 -6.70 13.71 2.56
N GLU A 52 -6.16 14.88 2.26
CA GLU A 52 -5.85 15.92 3.25
C GLU A 52 -7.08 16.41 4.02
N LYS A 53 -8.31 16.18 3.52
CA LYS A 53 -9.53 16.59 4.23
C LYS A 53 -9.91 15.66 5.37
N THR A 54 -9.61 14.37 5.23
CA THR A 54 -10.02 13.33 6.17
C THR A 54 -8.84 12.68 6.88
N GLY A 55 -7.62 12.89 6.40
CA GLY A 55 -6.42 12.21 6.88
C GLY A 55 -6.33 10.76 6.41
N HIS A 56 -7.24 10.29 5.55
CA HIS A 56 -7.22 8.91 5.05
C HIS A 56 -6.15 8.68 3.99
N ILE A 57 -5.54 7.50 4.02
CA ILE A 57 -4.72 7.01 2.91
C ILE A 57 -5.60 6.20 1.97
N LEU A 58 -5.59 6.58 0.71
CA LEU A 58 -6.29 5.89 -0.36
C LEU A 58 -5.28 5.10 -1.18
N LEU A 59 -5.46 3.77 -1.28
CA LEU A 59 -4.61 2.90 -2.07
C LEU A 59 -5.41 2.24 -3.19
N ILE A 60 -4.81 2.15 -4.38
CA ILE A 60 -5.43 1.50 -5.54
C ILE A 60 -4.85 0.10 -5.75
N GLY A 61 -5.71 -0.91 -5.63
CA GLY A 61 -5.39 -2.32 -5.88
C GLY A 61 -6.20 -2.90 -7.03
N ALA A 62 -5.84 -4.11 -7.42
CA ALA A 62 -6.60 -4.91 -8.39
C ALA A 62 -6.62 -6.38 -7.99
N GLU A 63 -7.71 -7.05 -8.31
CA GLU A 63 -7.87 -8.50 -8.16
C GLU A 63 -7.40 -9.22 -9.42
N PHE A 64 -6.90 -10.43 -9.24
CA PHE A 64 -6.38 -11.26 -10.31
C PHE A 64 -7.01 -12.63 -10.19
N THR A 65 -7.33 -13.23 -11.33
CA THR A 65 -7.74 -14.63 -11.39
C THR A 65 -6.62 -15.53 -10.88
N PRO A 66 -6.91 -16.81 -10.55
CA PRO A 66 -5.85 -17.76 -10.22
C PRO A 66 -4.80 -17.81 -11.34
N PRO A 67 -3.50 -17.87 -11.00
CA PRO A 67 -2.45 -17.96 -12.01
C PRO A 67 -2.57 -19.28 -12.79
N PRO A 68 -2.24 -19.29 -14.10
CA PRO A 68 -2.16 -20.53 -14.85
C PRO A 68 -1.08 -21.45 -14.24
N PRO A 69 -1.20 -22.78 -14.41
CA PRO A 69 -0.16 -23.71 -14.00
C PRO A 69 1.19 -23.30 -14.63
N PRO A 70 2.30 -23.26 -13.86
CA PRO A 70 3.60 -22.90 -14.41
C PRO A 70 4.05 -23.94 -15.44
N ALA A 71 4.65 -23.50 -16.54
CA ALA A 71 5.37 -24.39 -17.44
C ALA A 71 6.65 -24.92 -16.77
N SER A 72 7.13 -26.08 -17.21
CA SER A 72 8.33 -26.71 -16.64
C SER A 72 9.54 -25.77 -16.69
N GLY A 73 10.04 -25.38 -15.52
CA GLY A 73 11.22 -24.53 -15.37
C GLY A 73 10.94 -23.02 -15.37
N GLU A 74 9.69 -22.59 -15.48
CA GLU A 74 9.32 -21.17 -15.42
C GLU A 74 8.80 -20.76 -14.04
N PRO A 75 9.07 -19.51 -13.60
CA PRO A 75 8.47 -18.99 -12.38
C PRO A 75 6.94 -18.85 -12.52
N PRO A 76 6.18 -18.94 -11.42
CA PRO A 76 4.73 -18.76 -11.46
C PRO A 76 4.34 -17.43 -12.10
N GLY A 77 3.45 -17.50 -13.10
CA GLY A 77 2.85 -16.31 -13.69
C GLY A 77 1.87 -15.63 -12.75
N ARG A 78 1.42 -14.43 -13.12
CA ARG A 78 0.27 -13.77 -12.50
C ARG A 78 -0.98 -14.17 -13.28
N GLY A 79 -2.13 -14.32 -12.60
CA GLY A 79 -3.40 -14.43 -13.29
C GLY A 79 -3.76 -13.15 -14.05
N THR A 80 -4.88 -13.20 -14.78
CA THR A 80 -5.42 -12.04 -15.51
C THR A 80 -6.09 -11.10 -14.51
N MET A 81 -5.91 -9.80 -14.69
CA MET A 81 -6.62 -8.81 -13.88
C MET A 81 -8.13 -8.94 -14.14
N VAL A 82 -8.93 -8.91 -13.07
CA VAL A 82 -10.39 -8.76 -13.19
C VAL A 82 -10.68 -7.36 -13.76
N ASP A 83 -11.74 -7.20 -14.55
CA ASP A 83 -12.11 -5.91 -15.18
C ASP A 83 -12.72 -4.91 -14.18
N SER A 84 -12.00 -4.67 -13.09
CA SER A 84 -12.34 -3.76 -12.00
C SER A 84 -11.10 -3.46 -11.16
N PHE A 85 -11.14 -2.36 -10.40
CA PHE A 85 -10.12 -2.04 -9.40
C PHE A 85 -10.77 -1.82 -8.03
N THR A 86 -9.94 -1.89 -6.98
CA THR A 86 -10.35 -1.72 -5.59
C THR A 86 -9.67 -0.47 -5.03
N ILE A 87 -10.43 0.36 -4.32
CA ILE A 87 -9.86 1.42 -3.47
C ILE A 87 -9.89 0.94 -2.03
N LEU A 88 -8.71 0.80 -1.42
CA LEU A 88 -8.56 0.55 0.00
C LEU A 88 -8.45 1.91 0.69
N VAL A 89 -9.26 2.11 1.72
CA VAL A 89 -9.23 3.31 2.56
C VAL A 89 -8.65 2.91 3.92
N VAL A 90 -7.55 3.54 4.30
CA VAL A 90 -6.94 3.37 5.63
C VAL A 90 -7.14 4.68 6.40
N GLY A 91 -7.93 4.61 7.47
CA GLY A 91 -8.14 5.69 8.43
C GLY A 91 -7.67 5.29 9.82
N LYS A 92 -7.69 6.26 10.73
CA LYS A 92 -7.48 6.04 12.17
C LYS A 92 -8.76 5.61 12.88
#